data_AF-A0A3A1XJ14-F1
#
_entry.id   AF-A0A3A1XJ14-F1
#
_cell.length_a   1.000
_cell.length_b   1.000
_cell.length_c   1.000
_cell.angle_alpha   90.00
_cell.angle_beta   90.00
_cell.angle_gamma   90.00
#
_symmetry.space_group_name_H-M   'P 1'
#
loop_
_entity.id
_entity.type
_entity.pdbx_description
1 polymer ?
#
loop_
_entity_poly.entity_id
_entity_poly.type
_entity_poly.pdbx_seq_one_letter_code
_entity_poly.pdbx_strand_id
1 'polypeptide(L)'
;MIPANTSTLSMVSNAEQERTCIRPVTNAQKQYLKRRVKNGTFVRTFRNLYAQTEYWQKLYTSERIRHVAISLMDLYPDWKFTVTSGAALLGYDVVEDYDTLFVGSKYNSQNTNLQTLPTQIYIRSKTNKSTHDNPQLHRISATGKEQDATSDDVRIVQPSRKYDGQLITLPHLSDGVSYEIRSHIVDKSTLLFDAANSLSFRAALPIFDSAARDNVNFNKVLEICGRRYGGGDGVGVVSVGFNGAVGNGFVYSDVAGFGSNADPIFRLRRLCLFKNGLSENGGESFARGTMIDLGFMVPELQHEFVAPNSRVKYRCDFLWRVSGGGLIVGELDGYDKYFVDSTNSTHVNINFNSSSDTQMLRNSYNQTAINRNIDRQAERESVLFRECGVSKIVRFNFADVVGVKNLERKLVEAGVPRIMCVG
;
A
#
# COMPACT_ATOMS: atom_id res chain seq x y z
N MET A 1 41.35 -5.34 -21.06
CA MET A 1 39.99 -5.57 -21.60
C MET A 1 39.34 -6.68 -20.78
N ILE A 2 38.38 -6.36 -19.91
CA ILE A 2 37.54 -7.39 -19.28
C ILE A 2 36.64 -7.96 -20.39
N PRO A 3 36.58 -9.27 -20.62
CA PRO A 3 35.75 -9.83 -21.68
C PRO A 3 34.29 -9.38 -21.50
N ALA A 4 33.63 -8.98 -22.59
CA ALA A 4 32.31 -8.35 -22.58
C ALA A 4 31.24 -9.14 -21.81
N ASN A 5 31.42 -10.45 -21.67
CA ASN A 5 30.53 -11.33 -20.90
C ASN A 5 30.64 -11.11 -19.38
N THR A 6 31.86 -10.92 -18.85
CA THR A 6 32.11 -10.70 -17.41
C THR A 6 31.61 -9.32 -16.97
N SER A 7 31.80 -8.28 -17.79
CA SER A 7 31.27 -6.93 -17.52
C SER A 7 29.74 -6.87 -17.49
N THR A 8 29.07 -7.76 -18.21
CA THR A 8 27.60 -7.81 -18.26
C THR A 8 27.03 -8.56 -17.06
N LEU A 9 27.65 -9.68 -16.66
CA LEU A 9 27.27 -10.42 -15.45
C LEU A 9 27.46 -9.58 -14.17
N SER A 10 28.57 -8.84 -14.07
CA SER A 10 28.81 -7.95 -12.93
C SER A 10 27.78 -6.82 -12.87
N MET A 11 27.40 -6.24 -14.02
CA MET A 11 26.37 -5.19 -14.08
C MET A 11 25.03 -5.67 -13.55
N VAL A 12 24.64 -6.92 -13.87
CA VAL A 12 23.36 -7.47 -13.41
C VAL A 12 23.41 -7.78 -11.92
N SER A 13 24.46 -8.45 -11.46
CA SER A 13 24.64 -8.77 -10.04
C SER A 13 24.68 -7.53 -9.16
N ASN A 14 25.37 -6.47 -9.61
CA ASN A 14 25.44 -5.21 -8.87
C ASN A 14 24.07 -4.54 -8.78
N ALA A 15 23.30 -4.49 -9.88
CA ALA A 15 21.97 -3.88 -9.87
C ALA A 15 21.01 -4.60 -8.90
N GLU A 16 21.01 -5.93 -8.88
CA GLU A 16 20.19 -6.72 -7.96
C GLU A 16 20.63 -6.54 -6.50
N GLN A 17 21.94 -6.52 -6.24
CA GLN A 17 22.51 -6.31 -4.90
C GLN A 17 22.20 -4.90 -4.37
N GLU A 18 22.30 -3.89 -5.23
CA GLU A 18 22.02 -2.49 -4.89
C GLU A 18 20.51 -2.17 -4.90
N ARG A 19 19.66 -3.13 -5.29
CA ARG A 19 18.21 -2.97 -5.43
C ARG A 19 17.84 -1.82 -6.38
N THR A 20 18.53 -1.77 -7.51
CA THR A 20 18.35 -0.78 -8.59
C THR A 20 18.04 -1.45 -9.93
N CYS A 21 17.52 -0.69 -10.89
CA CYS A 21 17.44 -1.15 -12.26
C CYS A 21 18.79 -1.03 -12.98
N ILE A 22 19.00 -1.94 -13.93
CA ILE A 22 20.16 -1.91 -14.83
C ILE A 22 20.05 -0.70 -15.76
N ARG A 23 21.09 0.13 -15.72
CA ARG A 23 21.27 1.28 -16.60
C ARG A 23 22.44 1.04 -17.56
N PRO A 24 22.18 0.83 -18.87
CA PRO A 24 23.27 0.65 -19.83
C PRO A 24 23.98 1.97 -20.13
N VAL A 25 25.29 2.01 -19.89
CA VAL A 25 26.14 3.19 -20.13
C VAL A 25 26.71 3.21 -21.55
N THR A 26 27.01 2.05 -22.15
CA THR A 26 27.55 1.97 -23.52
C THR A 26 26.51 1.56 -24.56
N ASN A 27 26.75 1.91 -25.83
CA ASN A 27 25.91 1.45 -26.94
C ASN A 27 25.89 -0.08 -27.07
N ALA A 28 27.01 -0.75 -26.78
CA ALA A 28 27.07 -2.21 -26.76
C ALA A 28 26.12 -2.81 -25.71
N GLN A 29 26.12 -2.29 -24.49
CA GLN A 29 25.18 -2.70 -23.43
C GLN A 29 23.72 -2.44 -23.82
N LYS A 30 23.44 -1.27 -24.43
CA LYS A 30 22.08 -0.94 -24.91
C LYS A 30 21.60 -1.96 -25.95
N GLN A 31 22.43 -2.32 -26.93
CA GLN A 31 22.07 -3.31 -27.94
C GLN A 31 21.93 -4.72 -27.37
N TYR A 32 22.82 -5.10 -26.44
CA TYR A 32 22.72 -6.35 -25.70
C TYR A 32 21.37 -6.48 -24.97
N LEU A 33 21.00 -5.49 -24.16
CA LEU A 33 19.74 -5.50 -23.41
C LEU A 33 18.52 -5.47 -24.33
N LYS A 34 18.54 -4.69 -25.41
CA LYS A 34 17.46 -4.70 -26.43
C LYS A 34 17.22 -6.09 -27.00
N ARG A 35 18.29 -6.80 -27.38
CA ARG A 35 18.21 -8.18 -27.89
C ARG A 35 17.67 -9.14 -26.83
N ARG A 36 18.11 -8.99 -25.58
CA ARG A 36 17.67 -9.84 -24.45
C ARG A 36 16.22 -9.59 -24.02
N VAL A 37 15.72 -8.37 -24.17
CA VAL A 37 14.30 -8.04 -24.00
C VAL A 37 13.46 -8.71 -25.07
N LYS A 38 13.89 -8.67 -26.34
CA LYS A 38 13.19 -9.40 -27.43
C LYS A 38 13.10 -10.91 -27.17
N ASN A 39 14.11 -11.46 -26.50
CA ASN A 39 14.16 -12.88 -26.14
C ASN A 39 13.48 -13.20 -24.79
N GLY A 40 12.86 -12.23 -24.12
CA GLY A 40 12.12 -12.43 -22.86
C GLY A 40 12.97 -12.61 -21.60
N THR A 41 14.29 -12.72 -21.72
CA THR A 41 15.22 -12.87 -20.56
C THR A 41 15.35 -11.61 -19.70
N PHE A 42 15.07 -10.44 -20.28
CA PHE A 42 15.05 -9.16 -19.59
C PHE A 42 13.74 -8.45 -19.87
N VAL A 43 13.36 -7.56 -18.96
CA VAL A 43 12.23 -6.65 -19.15
C VAL A 43 12.74 -5.21 -19.12
N ARG A 44 12.16 -4.35 -19.95
CA ARG A 44 12.34 -2.90 -19.83
C ARG A 44 11.39 -2.41 -18.74
N THR A 45 11.92 -1.99 -17.61
CA THR A 45 11.14 -1.57 -16.42
C THR A 45 10.66 -0.13 -16.54
N PHE A 46 11.50 0.72 -17.14
CA PHE A 46 11.22 2.12 -17.46
C PHE A 46 12.06 2.53 -18.68
N ARG A 47 11.84 3.71 -19.26
CA ARG A 47 12.66 4.20 -20.38
C ARG A 47 14.14 4.17 -19.99
N ASN A 48 14.92 3.38 -20.75
CA ASN A 48 16.36 3.14 -20.54
C ASN A 48 16.75 2.38 -19.26
N LEU A 49 15.81 1.80 -18.53
CA LEU A 49 16.05 0.96 -17.37
C LEU A 49 15.57 -0.47 -17.64
N TYR A 50 16.31 -1.45 -17.14
CA TYR A 50 16.07 -2.87 -17.39
C TYR A 50 16.24 -3.70 -16.11
N ALA A 51 15.65 -4.89 -16.09
CA ALA A 51 15.88 -5.89 -15.06
C ALA A 51 15.82 -7.29 -15.67
N GLN A 52 16.41 -8.30 -15.00
CA GLN A 52 16.16 -9.69 -15.36
C GLN A 52 14.67 -10.00 -15.17
N THR A 53 14.05 -10.69 -16.14
CA THR A 53 12.61 -10.97 -16.09
C THR A 53 12.24 -11.81 -14.87
N GLU A 54 13.01 -12.86 -14.58
CA GLU A 54 12.71 -13.77 -13.47
C GLU A 54 12.83 -13.09 -12.11
N TYR A 55 13.86 -12.26 -11.92
CA TYR A 55 14.03 -11.45 -10.72
C TYR A 55 12.87 -10.46 -10.57
N TRP A 56 12.58 -9.70 -11.63
CA TRP A 56 11.57 -8.64 -11.62
C TRP A 56 10.17 -9.15 -11.28
N GLN A 57 9.79 -10.32 -11.80
CA GLN A 57 8.48 -10.93 -11.56
C GLN A 57 8.27 -11.35 -10.10
N LYS A 58 9.35 -11.59 -9.35
CA LYS A 58 9.29 -11.99 -7.94
C LYS A 58 9.14 -10.80 -6.99
N LEU A 59 9.47 -9.59 -7.44
CA LEU A 59 9.40 -8.37 -6.63
C LEU A 59 7.96 -7.92 -6.38
N TYR A 60 7.67 -7.50 -5.14
CA TYR A 60 6.42 -6.82 -4.83
C TYR A 60 6.37 -5.44 -5.51
N THR A 61 5.16 -4.89 -5.62
CA THR A 61 4.93 -3.59 -6.29
C THR A 61 5.78 -2.46 -5.71
N SER A 62 5.84 -2.34 -4.37
CA SER A 62 6.67 -1.35 -3.68
C SER A 62 8.16 -1.51 -4.02
N GLU A 63 8.65 -2.75 -4.08
CA GLU A 63 10.03 -3.04 -4.44
C GLU A 63 10.32 -2.66 -5.89
N ARG A 64 9.43 -3.02 -6.83
CA ARG A 64 9.56 -2.62 -8.25
C ARG A 64 9.60 -1.09 -8.40
N ILE A 65 8.71 -0.38 -7.71
CA ILE A 65 8.70 1.08 -7.69
C ILE A 65 10.03 1.62 -7.16
N ARG A 66 10.53 1.08 -6.04
CA ARG A 66 11.80 1.49 -5.43
C ARG A 66 12.99 1.30 -6.37
N HIS A 67 13.07 0.15 -7.06
CA HIS A 67 14.14 -0.12 -8.02
C HIS A 67 14.19 0.92 -9.14
N VAL A 68 13.02 1.32 -9.66
CA VAL A 68 12.94 2.33 -10.73
C VAL A 68 13.24 3.71 -10.15
N ALA A 69 12.63 4.08 -9.03
CA ALA A 69 12.78 5.41 -8.43
C ALA A 69 14.23 5.70 -8.02
N ILE A 70 14.91 4.76 -7.36
CA ILE A 70 16.33 4.93 -6.98
C ILE A 70 17.20 5.11 -8.23
N SER A 71 17.01 4.29 -9.28
CA SER A 71 17.74 4.44 -10.53
C SER A 71 17.50 5.76 -11.27
N LEU A 72 16.39 6.44 -10.97
CA LEU A 72 16.04 7.73 -11.58
C LEU A 72 16.57 8.92 -10.79
N MET A 73 16.89 8.78 -9.48
CA MET A 73 17.40 9.87 -8.64
C MET A 73 18.67 10.49 -9.22
N ASP A 74 19.64 9.67 -9.62
CA ASP A 74 20.90 10.12 -10.21
C ASP A 74 20.70 10.82 -11.57
N LEU A 75 19.67 10.42 -12.31
CA LEU A 75 19.38 10.95 -13.65
C LEU A 75 18.63 12.28 -13.59
N TYR A 76 17.86 12.47 -12.52
CA TYR A 76 16.97 13.61 -12.37
C TYR A 76 17.00 14.15 -10.94
N PRO A 77 18.08 14.83 -10.54
CA PRO A 77 18.25 15.30 -9.16
C PRO A 77 17.14 16.23 -8.67
N ASP A 78 16.51 16.99 -9.59
CA ASP A 78 15.44 17.94 -9.28
C ASP A 78 14.06 17.28 -9.09
N TRP A 79 13.92 15.99 -9.39
CA TRP A 79 12.64 15.30 -9.24
C TRP A 79 12.36 15.01 -7.78
N LYS A 80 11.11 15.29 -7.36
CA LYS A 80 10.61 14.93 -6.03
C LYS A 80 9.56 13.83 -6.19
N PHE A 81 9.86 12.61 -5.76
CA PHE A 81 8.93 11.49 -5.82
C PHE A 81 7.75 11.69 -4.86
N THR A 82 6.56 11.32 -5.30
CA THR A 82 5.30 11.48 -4.54
C THR A 82 4.37 10.28 -4.78
N VAL A 83 3.15 10.29 -4.23
CA VAL A 83 2.15 9.21 -4.34
C VAL A 83 2.78 7.85 -4.01
N THR A 84 2.64 6.84 -4.86
CA THR A 84 3.17 5.48 -4.66
C THR A 84 4.69 5.45 -4.72
N SER A 85 5.32 6.31 -5.52
CA SER A 85 6.77 6.39 -5.63
C SER A 85 7.42 6.93 -4.36
N GLY A 86 6.89 8.03 -3.82
CA GLY A 86 7.32 8.57 -2.54
C GLY A 86 7.03 7.59 -1.39
N ALA A 87 5.83 7.01 -1.36
CA ALA A 87 5.43 6.06 -0.32
C ALA A 87 6.35 4.83 -0.28
N ALA A 88 6.63 4.21 -1.44
CA ALA A 88 7.52 3.05 -1.51
C ALA A 88 8.96 3.38 -1.06
N LEU A 89 9.46 4.58 -1.35
CA LEU A 89 10.79 5.02 -0.90
C LEU A 89 10.85 5.28 0.61
N LEU A 90 9.73 5.74 1.21
CA LEU A 90 9.60 5.87 2.67
C LEU A 90 9.39 4.52 3.38
N GLY A 91 9.21 3.43 2.64
CA GLY A 91 8.89 2.11 3.19
C GLY A 91 7.43 1.94 3.59
N TYR A 92 6.53 2.78 3.07
CA TYR A 92 5.09 2.60 3.27
C TYR A 92 4.54 1.50 2.37
N ASP A 93 3.42 0.92 2.79
CA ASP A 93 2.70 -0.08 2.03
C ASP A 93 2.07 0.55 0.79
N VAL A 94 2.31 -0.07 -0.35
CA VAL A 94 1.79 0.36 -1.65
C VAL A 94 1.14 -0.84 -2.33
N VAL A 95 -0.10 -0.62 -2.78
CA VAL A 95 -0.87 -1.58 -3.56
C VAL A 95 -1.15 -0.96 -4.93
N GLU A 96 -1.13 -1.77 -5.99
CA GLU A 96 -1.52 -1.32 -7.33
C GLU A 96 -2.95 -0.76 -7.32
N ASP A 97 -3.17 0.31 -8.08
CA ASP A 97 -4.52 0.85 -8.26
C ASP A 97 -5.27 0.05 -9.31
N TYR A 98 -5.78 -1.11 -8.88
CA TYR A 98 -6.53 -2.03 -9.72
C TYR A 98 -7.76 -1.37 -10.35
N ASP A 99 -8.40 -0.42 -9.67
CA ASP A 99 -9.57 0.27 -10.20
C ASP A 99 -9.19 1.11 -11.43
N THR A 100 -8.10 1.87 -11.35
CA THR A 100 -7.58 2.64 -12.49
C THR A 100 -7.06 1.74 -13.62
N LEU A 101 -6.45 0.59 -13.28
CA LEU A 101 -5.94 -0.36 -14.28
C LEU A 101 -7.05 -1.07 -15.07
N PHE A 102 -8.21 -1.30 -14.45
CA PHE A 102 -9.34 -1.97 -15.11
C PHE A 102 -10.33 -0.99 -15.78
N VAL A 103 -10.24 0.32 -15.51
CA VAL A 103 -11.03 1.35 -16.19
C VAL A 103 -10.46 1.63 -17.58
N GLY A 104 -11.17 1.21 -18.63
CA GLY A 104 -10.96 1.69 -20.00
C GLY A 104 -10.22 0.78 -21.00
N SER A 105 -9.76 -0.43 -20.65
CA SER A 105 -9.25 -1.36 -21.67
C SER A 105 -9.23 -2.83 -21.26
N LYS A 106 -9.65 -3.71 -22.20
CA LYS A 106 -9.03 -4.96 -22.71
C LYS A 106 -8.30 -5.96 -21.78
N TYR A 107 -8.14 -5.70 -20.49
CA TYR A 107 -7.46 -6.58 -19.53
C TYR A 107 -8.53 -7.44 -18.85
N ASN A 108 -8.79 -8.58 -19.46
CA ASN A 108 -9.70 -9.58 -18.91
C ASN A 108 -9.06 -10.11 -17.61
N SER A 109 -9.71 -9.93 -16.46
CA SER A 109 -9.19 -10.30 -15.13
C SER A 109 -8.75 -11.77 -14.99
N GLN A 110 -9.17 -12.62 -15.93
CA GLN A 110 -8.86 -14.05 -15.96
C GLN A 110 -7.53 -14.41 -16.64
N ASN A 111 -6.89 -13.53 -17.43
CA ASN A 111 -5.71 -13.90 -18.25
C ASN A 111 -4.51 -12.94 -18.14
N THR A 112 -4.59 -11.88 -17.34
CA THR A 112 -3.55 -10.86 -17.28
C THR A 112 -2.61 -11.14 -16.11
N ASN A 113 -1.36 -11.46 -16.42
CA ASN A 113 -0.34 -11.62 -15.39
C ASN A 113 -0.05 -10.24 -14.73
N LEU A 114 -0.61 -10.02 -13.54
CA LEU A 114 -0.49 -8.78 -12.78
C LEU A 114 0.97 -8.39 -12.49
N GLN A 115 1.91 -9.35 -12.51
CA GLN A 115 3.35 -9.09 -12.36
C GLN A 115 3.99 -8.42 -13.58
N THR A 116 3.26 -8.33 -14.71
CA THR A 116 3.73 -7.69 -15.96
C THR A 116 3.22 -6.26 -16.15
N LEU A 117 2.44 -5.74 -15.20
CA LEU A 117 1.93 -4.38 -15.27
C LEU A 117 3.06 -3.34 -15.27
N PRO A 118 2.96 -2.29 -16.09
CA PRO A 118 3.97 -1.24 -16.12
C PRO A 118 4.01 -0.51 -14.77
N THR A 119 5.20 -0.43 -14.16
CA THR A 119 5.42 0.30 -12.91
C THR A 119 5.20 1.79 -13.14
N GLN A 120 4.20 2.36 -12.47
CA GLN A 120 3.87 3.78 -12.54
C GLN A 120 4.77 4.58 -11.58
N ILE A 121 5.36 5.67 -12.07
CA ILE A 121 6.26 6.54 -11.31
C ILE A 121 5.64 7.92 -11.19
N TYR A 122 5.47 8.40 -9.97
CA TYR A 122 4.86 9.68 -9.65
C TYR A 122 5.89 10.66 -9.13
N ILE A 123 5.92 11.84 -9.73
CA ILE A 123 6.84 12.92 -9.34
C ILE A 123 6.11 14.26 -9.27
N ARG A 124 6.56 15.13 -8.37
CA ARG A 124 6.40 16.57 -8.50
C ARG A 124 7.61 17.18 -9.20
N SER A 125 7.34 18.10 -10.11
CA SER A 125 8.39 18.82 -10.83
C SER A 125 7.95 20.22 -11.25
N LYS A 126 8.92 21.13 -11.33
CA LYS A 126 8.72 22.49 -11.88
C LYS A 126 8.55 22.47 -13.40
N THR A 127 9.04 21.43 -14.07
CA THR A 127 8.82 21.27 -15.51
C THR A 127 7.38 20.84 -15.75
N ASN A 128 6.74 21.43 -16.75
CA ASN A 128 5.38 21.07 -17.12
C ASN A 128 5.33 19.67 -17.76
N LYS A 129 4.15 19.05 -17.69
CA LYS A 129 3.87 17.77 -18.36
C LYS A 129 4.15 17.88 -19.86
N SER A 130 4.87 16.92 -20.41
CA SER A 130 5.18 16.83 -21.83
C SER A 130 4.36 15.73 -22.49
N THR A 131 3.91 15.95 -23.73
CA THR A 131 3.31 14.89 -24.56
C THR A 131 4.28 13.75 -24.88
N HIS A 132 5.59 13.99 -24.70
CA HIS A 132 6.66 13.03 -24.89
C HIS A 132 7.14 12.38 -23.58
N ASP A 133 6.48 12.68 -22.46
CA ASP A 133 6.77 11.99 -21.19
C ASP A 133 6.56 10.48 -21.37
N ASN A 134 7.34 9.71 -20.61
CA ASN A 134 7.16 8.26 -20.57
C ASN A 134 5.71 7.99 -20.12
N PRO A 135 4.94 7.10 -20.78
CA PRO A 135 3.57 6.78 -20.36
C PRO A 135 3.48 6.24 -18.92
N GLN A 136 4.57 5.69 -18.39
CA GLN A 136 4.67 5.26 -16.99
C GLN A 136 4.95 6.41 -16.00
N LEU A 137 5.21 7.63 -16.48
CA LEU A 137 5.56 8.80 -15.67
C LEU A 137 4.34 9.69 -15.47
N HIS A 138 3.91 9.80 -14.21
CA HIS A 138 2.86 10.71 -13.76
C HIS A 138 3.51 11.93 -13.13
N ARG A 139 3.42 13.06 -13.84
CA ARG A 139 3.96 14.34 -13.40
C ARG A 139 2.86 15.21 -12.81
N ILE A 140 3.02 15.55 -11.54
CA ILE A 140 2.23 16.56 -10.82
C ILE A 140 3.04 17.86 -10.83
N SER A 141 2.41 18.98 -11.14
CA SER A 141 3.10 20.28 -11.15
C SER A 141 3.48 20.69 -9.72
N ALA A 142 4.73 21.08 -9.53
CA ALA A 142 5.15 21.67 -8.27
C ALA A 142 4.54 23.08 -8.12
N THR A 143 4.05 23.38 -6.92
CA THR A 143 3.49 24.68 -6.52
C THR A 143 4.53 25.62 -5.95
N GLY A 144 5.71 25.11 -5.59
CA GLY A 144 6.78 25.85 -4.94
C GLY A 144 6.61 26.01 -3.43
N LYS A 145 5.53 25.47 -2.84
CA LYS A 145 5.23 25.51 -1.39
C LYS A 145 5.62 24.21 -0.68
N GLU A 146 5.98 23.17 -1.44
CA GLU A 146 6.38 21.88 -0.93
C GLU A 146 7.77 21.93 -0.32
N GLN A 147 7.99 21.11 0.69
CA GLN A 147 9.31 20.76 1.21
C GLN A 147 9.64 19.34 0.75
N ASP A 148 10.77 18.81 1.20
CA ASP A 148 11.09 17.39 1.02
C ASP A 148 10.80 16.57 2.29
N ALA A 149 10.93 15.26 2.19
CA ALA A 149 10.64 14.33 3.28
C ALA A 149 11.67 14.37 4.43
N THR A 150 12.66 15.28 4.38
CA THR A 150 13.50 15.59 5.54
C THR A 150 12.82 16.54 6.53
N SER A 151 11.71 17.16 6.12
CA SER A 151 10.91 18.07 6.93
C SER A 151 10.22 17.39 8.11
N ASP A 152 10.02 18.16 9.19
CA ASP A 152 9.28 17.78 10.40
C ASP A 152 7.82 18.31 10.39
N ASP A 153 7.31 18.70 9.22
CA ASP A 153 6.01 19.37 9.02
C ASP A 153 4.84 18.74 9.79
N VAL A 154 4.81 17.41 9.86
CA VAL A 154 3.71 16.64 10.46
C VAL A 154 4.10 15.84 11.70
N ARG A 155 5.21 16.18 12.37
CA ARG A 155 5.58 15.47 13.62
C ARG A 155 4.60 15.75 14.76
N ILE A 156 4.32 14.70 15.53
CA ILE A 156 3.59 14.77 16.80
C ILE A 156 4.56 15.22 17.90
N VAL A 157 4.16 16.28 18.61
CA VAL A 157 4.86 16.76 19.81
C VAL A 157 3.92 16.56 20.98
N GLN A 158 4.38 15.89 22.03
CA GLN A 158 3.56 15.59 23.20
C GLN A 158 4.38 15.62 24.50
N PRO A 159 3.76 15.92 25.65
CA PRO A 159 4.44 15.82 26.95
C PRO A 159 4.91 14.39 27.23
N SER A 160 6.16 14.24 27.63
CA SER A 160 6.71 12.95 28.04
C SER A 160 6.22 12.59 29.43
N ARG A 161 5.66 11.38 29.56
CA ARG A 161 5.38 10.77 30.87
C ARG A 161 6.66 10.39 31.63
N LYS A 162 7.78 10.24 30.93
CA LYS A 162 9.07 9.80 31.51
C LYS A 162 9.96 10.98 31.93
N TYR A 163 9.80 12.15 31.30
CA TYR A 163 10.66 13.32 31.49
C TYR A 163 9.86 14.50 32.05
N ASP A 164 9.11 14.26 33.13
CA ASP A 164 8.42 15.30 33.93
C ASP A 164 7.62 16.34 33.11
N GLY A 165 6.88 15.86 32.11
CA GLY A 165 6.05 16.73 31.25
C GLY A 165 6.80 17.50 30.15
N GLN A 166 8.12 17.33 30.00
CA GLN A 166 8.88 17.92 28.90
C GLN A 166 8.31 17.48 27.54
N LEU A 167 8.16 18.42 26.62
CA LEU A 167 7.70 18.11 25.27
C LEU A 167 8.73 17.27 24.53
N ILE A 168 8.29 16.10 24.04
CA ILE A 168 9.07 15.22 23.17
C ILE A 168 8.42 15.14 21.80
N THR A 169 9.27 15.03 20.78
CA THR A 169 8.84 14.78 19.40
C THR A 169 8.88 13.29 19.15
N LEU A 170 7.75 12.71 18.70
CA LEU A 170 7.72 11.30 18.38
C LEU A 170 8.54 11.00 17.11
N PRO A 171 9.32 9.90 17.09
CA PRO A 171 10.03 9.49 15.90
C PRO A 171 9.05 9.01 14.83
N HIS A 172 9.42 9.21 13.58
CA HIS A 172 8.79 8.55 12.45
C HIS A 172 9.57 7.23 12.21
N LEU A 173 8.88 6.12 11.96
CA LEU A 173 9.47 4.88 11.43
C LEU A 173 10.30 5.14 10.16
N SER A 174 9.88 6.08 9.32
CA SER A 174 10.58 6.51 8.11
C SER A 174 11.89 7.27 8.38
N ASP A 175 12.21 7.60 9.64
CA ASP A 175 13.51 8.19 10.01
C ASP A 175 14.69 7.23 9.74
N GLY A 176 14.41 5.92 9.61
CA GLY A 176 15.38 4.91 9.19
C GLY A 176 15.77 4.98 7.70
N VAL A 177 15.09 5.80 6.89
CA VAL A 177 15.43 6.01 5.48
C VAL A 177 16.55 7.05 5.34
N SER A 178 17.54 6.77 4.49
CA SER A 178 18.72 7.62 4.32
C SER A 178 18.33 9.05 3.92
N TYR A 179 19.16 10.02 4.31
CA TYR A 179 18.93 11.42 4.01
C TYR A 179 18.84 11.66 2.50
N GLU A 180 19.72 11.01 1.73
CA GLU A 180 19.78 11.11 0.27
C GLU A 180 18.43 10.74 -0.34
N ILE A 181 17.88 9.58 0.04
CA ILE A 181 16.56 9.13 -0.44
C ILE A 181 15.46 10.10 0.01
N ARG A 182 15.42 10.50 1.29
CA ARG A 182 14.38 11.40 1.81
C ARG A 182 14.39 12.77 1.12
N SER A 183 15.57 13.27 0.77
CA SER A 183 15.71 14.54 0.04
C SER A 183 15.10 14.49 -1.36
N HIS A 184 14.91 13.31 -1.96
CA HIS A 184 14.25 13.15 -3.25
C HIS A 184 12.74 12.90 -3.15
N ILE A 185 12.13 12.94 -1.97
CA ILE A 185 10.69 12.71 -1.77
C ILE A 185 10.05 14.03 -1.35
N VAL A 186 8.81 14.30 -1.77
CA VAL A 186 8.05 15.45 -1.25
C VAL A 186 7.78 15.28 0.26
N ASP A 187 7.55 16.38 0.98
CA ASP A 187 7.13 16.33 2.38
C ASP A 187 5.87 15.47 2.59
N LYS A 188 5.70 14.92 3.80
CA LYS A 188 4.67 13.91 4.07
C LYS A 188 3.26 14.45 3.87
N SER A 189 2.99 15.71 4.21
CA SER A 189 1.66 16.30 3.97
C SER A 189 1.36 16.42 2.48
N THR A 190 2.33 16.84 1.67
CA THR A 190 2.20 16.84 0.20
C THR A 190 2.02 15.44 -0.37
N LEU A 191 2.80 14.46 0.10
CA LEU A 191 2.71 13.06 -0.35
C LEU A 191 1.30 12.50 -0.15
N LEU A 192 0.73 12.71 1.04
CA LEU A 192 -0.62 12.23 1.38
C LEU A 192 -1.71 12.94 0.58
N PHE A 193 -1.56 14.25 0.34
CA PHE A 193 -2.47 15.00 -0.51
C PHE A 193 -2.45 14.51 -1.96
N ASP A 194 -1.26 14.27 -2.51
CA ASP A 194 -1.11 13.73 -3.87
C ASP A 194 -1.69 12.33 -3.98
N ALA A 195 -1.43 11.46 -3.00
CA ALA A 195 -1.98 10.11 -2.95
C ALA A 195 -3.51 10.12 -2.94
N ALA A 196 -4.12 10.97 -2.12
CA ALA A 196 -5.58 11.11 -2.03
C ALA A 196 -6.24 11.58 -3.34
N ASN A 197 -5.50 12.32 -4.16
CA ASN A 197 -6.03 12.92 -5.39
C ASN A 197 -5.60 12.20 -6.67
N SER A 198 -4.66 11.26 -6.58
CA SER A 198 -4.11 10.52 -7.74
C SER A 198 -4.52 9.04 -7.77
N LEU A 199 -5.01 8.49 -6.66
CA LEU A 199 -5.36 7.07 -6.54
C LEU A 199 -6.85 6.90 -6.21
N SER A 200 -7.39 5.70 -6.49
CA SER A 200 -8.64 5.26 -5.88
C SER A 200 -8.53 5.23 -4.35
N PHE A 201 -9.67 5.37 -3.66
CA PHE A 201 -9.71 5.35 -2.18
C PHE A 201 -9.05 4.08 -1.62
N ARG A 202 -9.34 2.93 -2.22
CA ARG A 202 -8.82 1.61 -1.83
C ARG A 202 -7.30 1.52 -1.98
N ALA A 203 -6.75 2.06 -3.07
CA ALA A 203 -5.32 2.07 -3.32
C ALA A 203 -4.56 3.12 -2.49
N ALA A 204 -5.21 4.22 -2.12
CA ALA A 204 -4.62 5.24 -1.24
C ALA A 204 -4.58 4.81 0.23
N LEU A 205 -5.59 4.06 0.72
CA LEU A 205 -5.71 3.72 2.14
C LEU A 205 -4.47 3.02 2.74
N PRO A 206 -3.79 2.06 2.06
CA PRO A 206 -2.52 1.50 2.52
C PRO A 206 -1.45 2.54 2.87
N ILE A 207 -1.31 3.60 2.06
CA ILE A 207 -0.34 4.68 2.30
C ILE A 207 -0.71 5.46 3.57
N PHE A 208 -2.00 5.68 3.79
CA PHE A 208 -2.50 6.40 4.98
C PHE A 208 -2.38 5.55 6.26
N ASP A 209 -2.61 4.25 6.17
CA ASP A 209 -2.45 3.30 7.28
C ASP A 209 -0.96 3.15 7.64
N SER A 210 -0.05 3.15 6.66
CA SER A 210 1.40 3.27 6.89
C SER A 210 1.80 4.61 7.52
N ALA A 211 1.27 5.73 7.03
CA ALA A 211 1.56 7.04 7.62
C ALA A 211 1.03 7.15 9.07
N ALA A 212 -0.09 6.49 9.39
CA ALA A 212 -0.57 6.40 10.76
C ALA A 212 0.38 5.58 11.66
N ARG A 213 0.93 4.47 11.17
CA ARG A 213 2.00 3.70 11.85
C ARG A 213 3.27 4.52 12.00
N ASP A 214 3.54 5.39 11.04
CA ASP A 214 4.67 6.31 11.02
C ASP A 214 4.49 7.54 11.92
N ASN A 215 3.52 7.55 12.84
CA ASN A 215 3.24 8.66 13.77
C ASN A 215 2.96 10.03 13.10
N VAL A 216 2.43 10.04 11.87
CA VAL A 216 2.06 11.29 11.18
C VAL A 216 0.91 12.00 11.89
N ASN A 217 1.02 13.32 12.08
CA ASN A 217 -0.04 14.17 12.59
C ASN A 217 -1.00 14.61 11.47
N PHE A 218 -2.13 13.93 11.34
CA PHE A 218 -3.09 14.18 10.26
C PHE A 218 -3.89 15.48 10.41
N ASN A 219 -3.99 16.05 11.62
CA ASN A 219 -4.56 17.38 11.78
C ASN A 219 -3.66 18.44 11.13
N LYS A 220 -2.34 18.33 11.33
CA LYS A 220 -1.35 19.17 10.64
C LYS A 220 -1.38 18.93 9.12
N VAL A 221 -1.52 17.68 8.68
CA VAL A 221 -1.68 17.36 7.24
C VAL A 221 -2.86 18.15 6.66
N LEU A 222 -4.04 18.08 7.29
CA LEU A 222 -5.23 18.80 6.83
C LEU A 222 -5.05 20.32 6.84
N GLU A 223 -4.42 20.88 7.88
CA GLU A 223 -4.11 22.31 7.99
C GLU A 223 -3.16 22.78 6.87
N ILE A 224 -2.04 22.08 6.69
CA ILE A 224 -1.03 22.41 5.69
C ILE A 224 -1.62 22.30 4.29
N CYS A 225 -2.31 21.19 3.99
CA CYS A 225 -2.91 20.97 2.69
C CYS A 225 -4.05 21.97 2.42
N GLY A 226 -4.86 22.31 3.43
CA GLY A 226 -5.88 23.35 3.33
C GLY A 226 -5.28 24.71 2.97
N ARG A 227 -4.16 25.11 3.57
CA ARG A 227 -3.45 26.36 3.23
C ARG A 227 -2.76 26.31 1.86
N ARG A 228 -2.20 25.15 1.48
CA ARG A 228 -1.46 25.00 0.22
C ARG A 228 -2.39 24.89 -1.00
N TYR A 229 -3.49 24.16 -0.85
CA TYR A 229 -4.32 23.67 -1.95
C TYR A 229 -5.82 23.97 -1.79
N GLY A 230 -6.28 24.42 -0.63
CA GLY A 230 -7.65 24.89 -0.46
C GLY A 230 -7.87 26.17 -1.27
N GLY A 231 -8.91 26.17 -2.11
CA GLY A 231 -9.32 27.38 -2.84
C GLY A 231 -9.57 28.52 -1.86
N GLY A 232 -9.06 29.71 -2.19
CA GLY A 232 -9.23 30.90 -1.35
C GLY A 232 -10.67 31.36 -1.37
N ASP A 233 -11.49 30.81 -0.48
CA ASP A 233 -12.72 31.43 0.01
C ASP A 233 -12.83 31.11 1.50
N GLY A 234 -12.68 32.15 2.32
CA GLY A 234 -12.80 32.02 3.76
C GLY A 234 -14.25 31.76 4.14
N VAL A 235 -14.57 30.54 4.61
CA VAL A 235 -15.68 30.31 5.53
C VAL A 235 -15.38 29.08 6.40
N GLY A 236 -15.36 29.31 7.72
CA GLY A 236 -15.91 28.37 8.69
C GLY A 236 -15.06 27.15 9.06
N VAL A 237 -14.50 27.21 10.27
CA VAL A 237 -14.34 26.02 11.11
C VAL A 237 -15.70 25.32 11.20
N VAL A 238 -15.92 24.27 10.40
CA VAL A 238 -17.02 23.35 10.67
C VAL A 238 -16.53 22.42 11.77
N SER A 239 -16.82 22.81 13.01
CA SER A 239 -16.94 21.87 14.11
C SER A 239 -17.92 20.79 13.68
N VAL A 240 -17.44 19.56 13.53
CA VAL A 240 -18.31 18.40 13.28
C VAL A 240 -18.97 18.05 14.62
N GLY A 241 -20.03 18.79 14.95
CA GLY A 241 -21.02 18.37 15.93
C GLY A 241 -21.93 17.33 15.30
N PHE A 242 -21.88 16.10 15.78
CA PHE A 242 -22.90 15.11 15.48
C PHE A 242 -24.21 15.55 16.15
N ASN A 243 -25.21 15.91 15.35
CA ASN A 243 -26.61 15.85 15.77
C ASN A 243 -27.44 15.29 14.62
N GLY A 244 -28.14 14.20 14.92
CA GLY A 244 -28.95 13.46 13.96
C GLY A 244 -30.15 14.26 13.47
N ALA A 245 -30.41 14.17 12.18
CA ALA A 245 -31.74 14.32 11.59
C ALA A 245 -31.77 13.67 10.22
N VAL A 246 -32.83 12.88 10.01
CA VAL A 246 -33.14 12.06 8.84
C VAL A 246 -33.74 12.96 7.74
N GLY A 247 -33.37 12.77 6.48
CA GLY A 247 -33.98 13.53 5.37
C GLY A 247 -33.60 13.03 3.99
N ASN A 248 -34.60 12.55 3.26
CA ASN A 248 -34.57 11.88 1.95
C ASN A 248 -33.98 12.69 0.79
N GLY A 249 -33.36 11.95 -0.14
CA GLY A 249 -33.64 12.09 -1.57
C GLY A 249 -32.58 12.78 -2.41
N PHE A 250 -31.65 12.02 -3.00
CA PHE A 250 -31.04 12.35 -4.29
C PHE A 250 -30.90 11.10 -5.16
N VAL A 251 -31.27 11.29 -6.42
CA VAL A 251 -31.54 10.28 -7.45
C VAL A 251 -30.23 9.72 -8.03
N TYR A 252 -30.21 8.42 -8.28
CA TYR A 252 -29.18 7.72 -9.06
C TYR A 252 -29.25 8.14 -10.54
N SER A 253 -28.11 8.42 -11.15
CA SER A 253 -27.92 8.22 -12.59
C SER A 253 -26.49 7.79 -12.89
N ASP A 254 -26.38 6.53 -13.29
CA ASP A 254 -25.54 5.96 -14.34
C ASP A 254 -24.00 6.01 -14.31
N VAL A 255 -23.48 4.82 -14.61
CA VAL A 255 -22.13 4.47 -15.02
C VAL A 255 -21.75 5.23 -16.30
N ALA A 256 -21.01 6.33 -16.18
CA ALA A 256 -20.01 6.81 -17.14
C ALA A 256 -19.42 8.15 -16.66
N GLY A 257 -18.12 8.18 -16.38
CA GLY A 257 -17.36 9.43 -16.21
C GLY A 257 -16.75 9.61 -14.81
N PHE A 258 -15.44 9.36 -14.70
CA PHE A 258 -14.61 9.99 -13.69
C PHE A 258 -14.70 11.50 -13.86
N GLY A 259 -15.53 12.14 -13.04
CA GLY A 259 -15.75 13.58 -13.08
C GLY A 259 -16.72 14.00 -11.99
N SER A 260 -16.26 14.03 -10.74
CA SER A 260 -16.91 14.84 -9.73
C SER A 260 -15.91 15.86 -9.21
N ASN A 261 -16.28 17.14 -9.31
CA ASN A 261 -15.67 18.31 -8.68
C ASN A 261 -15.77 18.21 -7.14
N ALA A 262 -15.42 17.05 -6.57
CA ALA A 262 -15.21 16.91 -5.14
C ALA A 262 -13.93 17.67 -4.82
N ASP A 263 -14.04 18.64 -3.91
CA ASP A 263 -12.93 19.41 -3.37
C ASP A 263 -11.72 18.48 -3.11
N PRO A 264 -10.51 18.75 -3.65
CA PRO A 264 -9.31 17.95 -3.39
C PRO A 264 -9.04 17.71 -1.90
N ILE A 265 -9.50 18.62 -1.03
CA ILE A 265 -9.45 18.47 0.42
C ILE A 265 -10.46 17.44 0.95
N PHE A 266 -11.62 17.28 0.30
CA PHE A 266 -12.62 16.27 0.67
C PHE A 266 -12.07 14.85 0.54
N ARG A 267 -11.36 14.55 -0.55
CA ARG A 267 -10.73 13.23 -0.75
C ARG A 267 -9.69 12.94 0.34
N LEU A 268 -8.87 13.94 0.66
CA LEU A 268 -7.91 13.85 1.77
C LEU A 268 -8.61 13.62 3.12
N ARG A 269 -9.66 14.39 3.43
CA ARG A 269 -10.46 14.23 4.66
C ARG A 269 -11.04 12.84 4.80
N ARG A 270 -11.57 12.26 3.72
CA ARG A 270 -12.10 10.89 3.70
C ARG A 270 -11.03 9.88 4.12
N LEU A 271 -9.84 9.94 3.54
CA LEU A 271 -8.74 9.05 3.92
C LEU A 271 -8.23 9.31 5.34
N CYS A 272 -8.14 10.57 5.77
CA CYS A 272 -7.79 10.93 7.14
C CYS A 272 -8.78 10.39 8.18
N LEU A 273 -10.07 10.32 7.84
CA LEU A 273 -11.12 9.76 8.69
C LEU A 273 -10.99 8.25 8.84
N PHE A 274 -10.71 7.54 7.74
CA PHE A 274 -10.69 6.09 7.74
C PHE A 274 -9.35 5.48 8.08
N LYS A 275 -8.23 6.22 8.02
CA LYS A 275 -6.90 5.67 8.31
C LYS A 275 -6.86 4.92 9.65
N ASN A 276 -6.13 3.83 9.70
CA ASN A 276 -5.93 3.04 10.90
C ASN A 276 -4.56 2.37 10.85
N GLY A 277 -3.67 2.75 11.78
CA GLY A 277 -2.33 2.17 11.86
C GLY A 277 -2.28 0.74 12.40
N LEU A 278 -3.41 0.11 12.71
CA LEU A 278 -3.46 -1.28 13.16
C LEU A 278 -3.42 -2.29 12.00
N SER A 279 -3.71 -1.90 10.76
CA SER A 279 -3.48 -2.80 9.62
C SER A 279 -1.99 -3.16 9.53
N GLU A 280 -1.66 -4.43 9.34
CA GLU A 280 -0.27 -4.89 9.38
C GLU A 280 0.41 -4.84 8.02
N ASN A 281 -0.35 -4.91 6.94
CA ASN A 281 0.16 -4.86 5.57
C ASN A 281 -0.79 -4.13 4.61
N GLY A 282 -0.28 -3.86 3.40
CA GLY A 282 -1.05 -3.20 2.35
C GLY A 282 -2.26 -4.00 1.88
N GLY A 283 -2.21 -5.33 1.93
CA GLY A 283 -3.32 -6.21 1.57
C GLY A 283 -4.53 -6.04 2.49
N GLU A 284 -4.30 -6.01 3.80
CA GLU A 284 -5.34 -5.75 4.81
C GLU A 284 -5.93 -4.35 4.66
N SER A 285 -5.06 -3.35 4.47
CA SER A 285 -5.48 -1.96 4.27
C SER A 285 -6.35 -1.83 3.02
N PHE A 286 -5.97 -2.48 1.91
CA PHE A 286 -6.73 -2.50 0.66
C PHE A 286 -8.05 -3.28 0.80
N ALA A 287 -8.05 -4.41 1.51
CA ALA A 287 -9.26 -5.17 1.83
C ALA A 287 -10.26 -4.32 2.64
N ARG A 288 -9.77 -3.63 3.67
CA ARG A 288 -10.56 -2.71 4.47
C ARG A 288 -11.11 -1.55 3.64
N GLY A 289 -10.29 -0.96 2.78
CA GLY A 289 -10.72 0.07 1.83
C GLY A 289 -11.85 -0.42 0.94
N THR A 290 -11.76 -1.67 0.47
CA THR A 290 -12.80 -2.32 -0.34
C THR A 290 -14.10 -2.50 0.45
N MET A 291 -14.02 -2.96 1.70
CA MET A 291 -15.19 -3.12 2.58
C MET A 291 -15.89 -1.77 2.82
N ILE A 292 -15.11 -0.72 3.07
CA ILE A 292 -15.62 0.65 3.29
C ILE A 292 -16.27 1.19 2.02
N ASP A 293 -15.64 1.06 0.85
CA ASP A 293 -16.21 1.53 -0.42
C ASP A 293 -17.50 0.78 -0.80
N LEU A 294 -17.64 -0.48 -0.41
CA LEU A 294 -18.86 -1.27 -0.56
C LEU A 294 -19.95 -0.94 0.47
N GLY A 295 -19.67 -0.05 1.42
CA GLY A 295 -20.61 0.39 2.46
C GLY A 295 -20.81 -0.59 3.61
N PHE A 296 -19.97 -1.62 3.71
CA PHE A 296 -19.98 -2.50 4.88
C PHE A 296 -19.54 -1.77 6.15
N MET A 297 -20.02 -2.25 7.29
CA MET A 297 -19.55 -1.82 8.60
C MET A 297 -18.03 -1.85 8.66
N VAL A 298 -17.42 -0.78 9.18
CA VAL A 298 -15.97 -0.74 9.39
C VAL A 298 -15.59 -1.77 10.46
N PRO A 299 -14.68 -2.72 10.18
CA PRO A 299 -14.26 -3.71 11.16
C PRO A 299 -13.33 -3.12 12.24
N GLU A 300 -13.35 -3.74 13.42
CA GLU A 300 -12.25 -3.68 14.39
C GLU A 300 -11.06 -4.48 13.83
N LEU A 301 -9.85 -3.92 13.91
CA LEU A 301 -8.65 -4.53 13.32
C LEU A 301 -7.79 -5.23 14.35
N GLN A 302 -7.16 -6.33 13.93
CA GLN A 302 -6.14 -7.04 14.71
C GLN A 302 -6.60 -7.39 16.14
N HIS A 303 -7.88 -7.76 16.28
CA HIS A 303 -8.49 -8.06 17.58
C HIS A 303 -7.90 -9.36 18.15
N GLU A 304 -7.45 -9.31 19.41
CA GLU A 304 -6.97 -10.47 20.15
C GLU A 304 -8.09 -11.08 21.01
N PHE A 305 -8.49 -12.30 20.67
CA PHE A 305 -9.26 -13.17 21.53
C PHE A 305 -8.33 -13.87 22.52
N VAL A 306 -8.74 -13.94 23.78
CA VAL A 306 -8.08 -14.78 24.79
C VAL A 306 -8.98 -15.99 25.03
N ALA A 307 -8.53 -17.18 24.61
CA ALA A 307 -9.26 -18.41 24.83
C ALA A 307 -9.44 -18.65 26.34
N PRO A 308 -10.67 -18.72 26.86
CA PRO A 308 -10.94 -18.88 28.29
C PRO A 308 -10.21 -20.06 28.94
N ASN A 309 -10.16 -21.21 28.26
CA ASN A 309 -9.66 -22.45 28.84
C ASN A 309 -8.13 -22.53 28.80
N SER A 310 -7.54 -22.29 27.63
CA SER A 310 -6.10 -22.41 27.41
C SER A 310 -5.32 -21.14 27.73
N ARG A 311 -6.01 -19.99 27.86
CA ARG A 311 -5.41 -18.64 27.95
C ARG A 311 -4.54 -18.26 26.75
N VAL A 312 -4.57 -19.05 25.68
CA VAL A 312 -3.88 -18.78 24.43
C VAL A 312 -4.56 -17.60 23.74
N LYS A 313 -3.74 -16.72 23.17
CA LYS A 313 -4.20 -15.58 22.40
C LYS A 313 -4.33 -15.95 20.93
N TYR A 314 -5.46 -15.63 20.33
CA TYR A 314 -5.71 -15.77 18.90
C TYR A 314 -6.11 -14.42 18.34
N ARG A 315 -5.41 -13.97 17.30
CA ARG A 315 -5.66 -12.70 16.65
C ARG A 315 -6.32 -12.91 15.29
N CYS A 316 -7.28 -12.05 14.96
CA CYS A 316 -7.92 -12.00 13.64
C CYS A 316 -7.70 -10.64 12.97
N ASP A 317 -7.67 -10.62 11.65
CA ASP A 317 -7.44 -9.40 10.87
C ASP A 317 -8.61 -8.41 11.00
N PHE A 318 -9.84 -8.92 10.89
CA PHE A 318 -11.07 -8.13 10.92
C PHE A 318 -12.10 -8.73 11.88
N LEU A 319 -12.74 -7.89 12.69
CA LEU A 319 -13.84 -8.27 13.56
C LEU A 319 -15.04 -7.34 13.39
N TRP A 320 -16.21 -7.93 13.18
CA TRP A 320 -17.50 -7.25 13.21
C TRP A 320 -18.33 -7.74 14.38
N ARG A 321 -18.90 -6.80 15.14
CA ARG A 321 -19.87 -7.08 16.21
C ARG A 321 -21.25 -6.72 15.68
N VAL A 322 -22.10 -7.72 15.45
CA VAL A 322 -23.42 -7.51 14.85
C VAL A 322 -24.52 -7.44 15.91
N SER A 323 -25.61 -6.74 15.57
CA SER A 323 -26.79 -6.63 16.43
C SER A 323 -27.33 -8.02 16.80
N GLY A 324 -27.54 -8.27 18.10
CA GLY A 324 -27.91 -9.60 18.62
C GLY A 324 -26.74 -10.38 19.24
N GLY A 325 -25.54 -9.78 19.34
CA GLY A 325 -24.40 -10.35 20.07
C GLY A 325 -23.51 -11.28 19.26
N GLY A 326 -23.76 -11.42 17.95
CA GLY A 326 -22.93 -12.22 17.06
C GLY A 326 -21.57 -11.56 16.77
N LEU A 327 -20.52 -12.37 16.71
CA LEU A 327 -19.19 -11.96 16.27
C LEU A 327 -18.89 -12.59 14.91
N ILE A 328 -18.54 -11.77 13.92
CA ILE A 328 -18.08 -12.24 12.60
C ILE A 328 -16.61 -11.89 12.47
N VAL A 329 -15.78 -12.89 12.18
CA VAL A 329 -14.34 -12.73 11.95
C VAL A 329 -14.05 -12.77 10.45
N GLY A 330 -13.21 -11.87 9.98
CA GLY A 330 -12.65 -11.87 8.63
C GLY A 330 -11.14 -12.15 8.66
N GLU A 331 -10.67 -12.98 7.75
CA GLU A 331 -9.26 -13.37 7.62
C GLU A 331 -8.81 -13.16 6.18
N LEU A 332 -7.77 -12.35 6.00
CA LEU A 332 -7.10 -12.19 4.72
C LEU A 332 -6.00 -13.25 4.60
N ASP A 333 -6.28 -14.30 3.84
CA ASP A 333 -5.33 -15.40 3.69
C ASP A 333 -4.27 -15.13 2.63
N GLY A 334 -3.01 -15.12 3.06
CA GLY A 334 -1.83 -15.31 2.23
C GLY A 334 -1.30 -16.74 2.33
N TYR A 335 -0.83 -17.31 1.21
CA TYR A 335 -0.28 -18.67 1.19
C TYR A 335 1.09 -18.78 1.86
N ASP A 336 1.86 -17.68 1.92
CA ASP A 336 3.26 -17.71 2.34
C ASP A 336 3.43 -18.10 3.83
N LYS A 337 2.44 -17.81 4.69
CA LYS A 337 2.46 -18.19 6.11
C LYS A 337 2.49 -19.70 6.35
N TYR A 338 1.97 -20.51 5.42
CA TYR A 338 1.95 -21.96 5.56
C TYR A 338 3.33 -22.60 5.37
N PHE A 339 4.25 -21.91 4.70
CA PHE A 339 5.63 -22.38 4.47
C PHE A 339 6.56 -22.10 5.66
N VAL A 340 6.10 -21.37 6.69
CA VAL A 340 6.89 -21.12 7.90
C VAL A 340 7.06 -22.41 8.68
N ASP A 341 8.31 -22.85 8.79
CA ASP A 341 8.70 -23.96 9.64
C ASP A 341 9.32 -23.46 10.94
N SER A 342 8.58 -23.55 12.05
CA SER A 342 9.01 -23.07 13.36
C SER A 342 10.27 -23.76 13.91
N THR A 343 10.66 -24.91 13.35
CA THR A 343 11.91 -25.60 13.70
C THR A 343 13.11 -25.11 12.90
N ASN A 344 12.90 -24.32 11.85
CA ASN A 344 13.97 -23.75 11.05
C ASN A 344 14.37 -22.37 11.61
N SER A 345 15.62 -22.22 12.04
CA SER A 345 16.15 -20.97 12.58
C SER A 345 16.20 -19.84 11.55
N THR A 346 16.21 -20.13 10.25
CA THR A 346 16.13 -19.09 9.20
C THR A 346 14.73 -18.53 9.02
N HIS A 347 13.71 -19.16 9.62
CA HIS A 347 12.32 -18.70 9.57
C HIS A 347 11.92 -17.82 10.76
N VAL A 348 12.91 -17.28 11.48
CA VAL A 348 12.70 -16.33 12.58
C VAL A 348 12.65 -14.91 12.01
N ASN A 349 11.67 -14.11 12.45
CA ASN A 349 11.46 -12.71 12.01
C ASN A 349 11.20 -12.54 10.50
N ILE A 350 10.46 -13.46 9.88
CA ILE A 350 10.06 -13.34 8.48
C ILE A 350 9.26 -12.05 8.24
N ASN A 351 9.68 -11.27 7.26
CA ASN A 351 8.89 -10.18 6.74
C ASN A 351 8.06 -10.65 5.53
N PHE A 352 6.75 -10.88 5.73
CA PHE A 352 5.85 -11.29 4.65
C PHE A 352 5.62 -10.23 3.56
N ASN A 353 6.11 -8.99 3.78
CA ASN A 353 6.11 -7.93 2.78
C ASN A 353 7.45 -7.84 2.01
N SER A 354 8.36 -8.82 2.18
CA SER A 354 9.66 -8.91 1.51
C SER A 354 9.65 -10.03 0.48
N SER A 355 9.92 -9.71 -0.79
CA SER A 355 9.97 -10.75 -1.83
C SER A 355 11.09 -11.76 -1.59
N SER A 356 12.21 -11.31 -0.99
CA SER A 356 13.33 -12.20 -0.65
C SER A 356 12.94 -13.23 0.40
N ASP A 357 12.19 -12.82 1.42
CA ASP A 357 11.80 -13.68 2.54
C ASP A 357 10.73 -14.67 2.09
N THR A 358 9.75 -14.19 1.33
CA THR A 358 8.72 -15.04 0.73
C THR A 358 9.33 -16.04 -0.25
N GLN A 359 10.32 -15.65 -1.05
CA GLN A 359 11.02 -16.58 -1.94
C GLN A 359 11.85 -17.60 -1.15
N MET A 360 12.52 -17.16 -0.08
CA MET A 360 13.25 -18.04 0.82
C MET A 360 12.33 -19.11 1.43
N LEU A 361 11.16 -18.72 1.93
CA LEU A 361 10.13 -19.63 2.43
C LEU A 361 9.64 -20.64 1.39
N ARG A 362 9.41 -20.20 0.15
CA ARG A 362 8.98 -21.10 -0.93
C ARG A 362 10.06 -22.08 -1.34
N ASN A 363 11.33 -21.66 -1.27
CA ASN A 363 12.48 -22.51 -1.58
C ASN A 363 12.78 -23.51 -0.45
N SER A 364 12.46 -23.19 0.80
CA SER A 364 12.63 -24.06 1.98
C SER A 364 11.41 -24.97 2.24
N TYR A 365 10.75 -25.40 1.16
CA TYR A 365 9.53 -26.21 1.18
C TYR A 365 9.62 -27.42 2.12
N ASN A 366 8.71 -27.50 3.09
CA ASN A 366 8.59 -28.63 4.01
C ASN A 366 7.12 -29.05 4.15
N GLN A 367 6.74 -30.18 3.55
CA GLN A 367 5.37 -30.70 3.57
C GLN A 367 4.83 -30.90 4.99
N THR A 368 5.66 -31.43 5.90
CA THR A 368 5.24 -31.69 7.28
C THR A 368 4.97 -30.38 8.03
N ALA A 369 5.75 -29.33 7.76
CA ALA A 369 5.50 -28.01 8.34
C ALA A 369 4.19 -27.39 7.84
N ILE A 370 3.94 -27.49 6.53
CA ILE A 370 2.69 -27.02 5.90
C ILE A 370 1.48 -27.70 6.54
N ASN A 371 1.49 -29.03 6.62
CA ASN A 371 0.40 -29.79 7.23
C ASN A 371 0.16 -29.38 8.69
N ARG A 372 1.24 -29.26 9.49
CA ARG A 372 1.17 -28.77 10.87
C ARG A 372 0.53 -27.38 10.97
N ASN A 373 0.84 -26.48 10.04
CA ASN A 373 0.28 -25.12 10.05
C ASN A 373 -1.19 -25.09 9.64
N ILE A 374 -1.61 -25.95 8.72
CA ILE A 374 -3.02 -26.15 8.37
C ILE A 374 -3.80 -26.67 9.58
N ASP A 375 -3.26 -27.68 10.27
CA ASP A 375 -3.90 -28.24 11.47
C ASP A 375 -4.04 -27.19 12.59
N ARG A 376 -2.99 -26.40 12.84
CA ARG A 376 -3.04 -25.26 13.79
C ARG A 376 -4.09 -24.23 13.41
N GLN A 377 -4.24 -23.96 12.11
CA GLN A 377 -5.22 -23.03 11.61
C GLN A 377 -6.65 -23.53 11.84
N ALA A 378 -6.90 -24.82 11.62
CA ALA A 378 -8.19 -25.45 11.89
C ALA A 378 -8.52 -25.49 13.39
N GLU A 379 -7.55 -25.81 14.24
CA GLU A 379 -7.74 -25.80 15.69
C GLU A 379 -8.04 -24.38 16.21
N ARG A 380 -7.32 -23.36 15.69
CA ARG A 380 -7.60 -21.96 16.01
C ARG A 380 -9.06 -21.60 15.74
N GLU A 381 -9.58 -21.94 14.58
CA GLU A 381 -10.98 -21.66 14.23
C GLU A 381 -11.96 -22.37 15.16
N SER A 382 -11.70 -23.66 15.41
CA SER A 382 -12.51 -24.46 16.34
C SER A 382 -12.59 -23.82 17.74
N VAL A 383 -11.49 -23.27 18.25
CA VAL A 383 -11.46 -22.55 19.53
C VAL A 383 -12.22 -21.23 19.45
N LEU A 384 -12.07 -20.46 18.37
CA LEU A 384 -12.80 -19.21 18.19
C LEU A 384 -14.33 -19.42 18.23
N PHE A 385 -14.82 -20.48 17.57
CA PHE A 385 -16.24 -20.83 17.62
C PHE A 385 -16.68 -21.30 19.00
N ARG A 386 -15.96 -22.25 19.60
CA ARG A 386 -16.40 -22.91 20.85
C ARG A 386 -16.24 -22.06 22.09
N GLU A 387 -15.19 -21.24 22.16
CA GLU A 387 -14.80 -20.57 23.40
C GLU A 387 -14.87 -19.04 23.32
N CYS A 388 -14.77 -18.44 22.12
CA CYS A 388 -14.70 -16.99 21.97
C CYS A 388 -16.02 -16.35 21.49
N GLY A 389 -17.07 -17.14 21.29
CA GLY A 389 -18.37 -16.64 20.83
C GLY A 389 -18.39 -16.17 19.38
N VAL A 390 -17.39 -16.57 18.58
CA VAL A 390 -17.39 -16.30 17.13
C VAL A 390 -18.53 -17.08 16.50
N SER A 391 -19.39 -16.38 15.77
CA SER A 391 -20.56 -16.96 15.11
C SER A 391 -20.27 -17.38 13.67
N LYS A 392 -19.38 -16.65 12.98
CA LYS A 392 -18.95 -16.93 11.61
C LYS A 392 -17.51 -16.48 11.38
N ILE A 393 -16.80 -17.22 10.54
CA ILE A 393 -15.47 -16.86 10.03
C ILE A 393 -15.56 -16.77 8.51
N VAL A 394 -15.07 -15.68 7.93
CA VAL A 394 -15.06 -15.40 6.50
C VAL A 394 -13.62 -15.32 6.03
N ARG A 395 -13.20 -16.30 5.22
CA ARG A 395 -11.89 -16.32 4.58
C ARG A 395 -11.97 -15.75 3.18
N PHE A 396 -11.07 -14.82 2.88
CA PHE A 396 -10.88 -14.29 1.53
C PHE A 396 -9.40 -14.10 1.25
N ASN A 397 -9.02 -14.28 0.00
CA ASN A 397 -7.65 -14.03 -0.44
C ASN A 397 -7.58 -12.68 -1.17
N PHE A 398 -6.38 -12.27 -1.54
CA PHE A 398 -6.19 -11.00 -2.24
C PHE A 398 -6.93 -10.92 -3.59
N ALA A 399 -7.11 -12.04 -4.30
CA ALA A 399 -7.87 -12.07 -5.55
C ALA A 399 -9.38 -11.82 -5.33
N ASP A 400 -9.95 -12.28 -4.22
CA ASP A 400 -11.33 -11.94 -3.83
C ASP A 400 -11.47 -10.44 -3.57
N VAL A 401 -10.45 -9.83 -2.95
CA VAL A 401 -10.45 -8.39 -2.63
C VAL A 401 -10.36 -7.55 -3.89
N VAL A 402 -9.47 -7.89 -4.82
CA VAL A 402 -9.38 -7.23 -6.14
C VAL A 402 -10.68 -7.43 -6.93
N GLY A 403 -11.20 -8.67 -6.95
CA GLY A 403 -12.47 -9.02 -7.56
C GLY A 403 -13.66 -8.63 -6.69
N VAL A 404 -13.93 -7.33 -6.54
CA VAL A 404 -14.91 -6.71 -5.63
C VAL A 404 -16.19 -7.53 -5.39
N LYS A 405 -16.83 -8.04 -6.45
CA LYS A 405 -18.06 -8.85 -6.36
C LYS A 405 -17.91 -10.15 -5.54
N ASN A 406 -16.72 -10.77 -5.57
CA ASN A 406 -16.43 -11.97 -4.80
C ASN A 406 -16.36 -11.67 -3.31
N LEU A 407 -15.62 -10.63 -2.92
CA LEU A 407 -15.57 -10.20 -1.51
C LEU A 407 -16.97 -9.75 -1.04
N GLU A 408 -17.68 -8.97 -1.85
CA GLU A 408 -19.04 -8.53 -1.55
C GLU A 408 -19.97 -9.71 -1.24
N ARG A 409 -20.01 -10.72 -2.13
CA ARG A 409 -20.82 -11.94 -1.93
C ARG A 409 -20.47 -12.63 -0.61
N LYS A 410 -19.17 -12.85 -0.34
CA LYS A 410 -18.72 -13.51 0.89
C LYS A 410 -19.15 -12.77 2.16
N LEU A 411 -19.04 -11.43 2.16
CA LEU A 411 -19.45 -10.60 3.30
C LEU A 411 -20.98 -10.56 3.48
N VAL A 412 -21.75 -10.55 2.39
CA VAL A 412 -23.23 -10.66 2.43
C VAL A 412 -23.66 -12.02 2.99
N GLU A 413 -23.10 -13.12 2.50
CA GLU A 413 -23.40 -14.48 2.98
C GLU A 413 -23.04 -14.65 4.47
N ALA A 414 -21.97 -13.98 4.90
CA ALA A 414 -21.60 -13.92 6.31
C ALA A 414 -22.58 -13.09 7.15
N GLY A 415 -23.34 -12.18 6.54
CA GLY A 415 -24.25 -11.28 7.25
C GLY A 415 -23.54 -10.08 7.85
N VAL A 416 -22.41 -9.66 7.27
CA VAL A 416 -21.75 -8.40 7.64
C VAL A 416 -22.68 -7.24 7.26
N PRO A 417 -23.11 -6.38 8.21
CA PRO A 417 -24.06 -5.32 7.92
C PRO A 417 -23.48 -4.28 6.96
N ARG A 418 -24.35 -3.70 6.13
CA ARG A 418 -24.08 -2.43 5.46
C ARG A 418 -24.62 -1.31 6.31
N ILE A 419 -23.72 -0.45 6.79
CA ILE A 419 -24.07 0.65 7.70
C ILE A 419 -23.89 2.00 7.01
N MET A 420 -23.04 2.04 5.97
CA MET A 420 -22.91 3.19 5.11
C MET A 420 -23.73 2.92 3.85
N CYS A 421 -24.79 3.70 3.63
CA CYS A 421 -25.19 3.99 2.26
C CYS A 421 -24.06 4.83 1.67
N VAL A 422 -23.07 4.19 1.05
CA VAL A 422 -22.13 4.89 0.19
C VAL A 422 -22.89 5.16 -1.10
N GLY A 423 -23.62 6.28 -1.11
CA GLY A 423 -24.13 6.95 -2.31
C GLY A 423 -23.20 8.09 -2.65
#